data_AF-A0A1Y6BQS0-F1
#
_entry.id   AF-A0A1Y6BQS0-F1
#
_cell.length_a   1.000
_cell.length_b   1.000
_cell.length_c   1.000
_cell.angle_alpha   90.00
_cell.angle_beta   90.00
_cell.angle_gamma   90.00
#
_symmetry.space_group_name_H-M   'P 1'
#
loop_
_entity.id
_entity.type
_entity.pdbx_description
1 polymer ?
#
loop_
_entity_poly.entity_id
_entity_poly.type
_entity_poly.pdbx_seq_one_letter_code
_entity_poly.pdbx_strand_id
1 'polypeptide(L)'
;MKYSIYLSEEDKKQLEYEVVSQEFRVHLTRLIERNENFARHFFMNQNWLINRSRTLIGKAIYVLQADDMGGYEDCEYAWHNGEFELCFRRLDTSRLIELLCEVIDRKWLVRKDINNLLEQEGASFRFVKGAGTEVEVISIEKLEEDAPQSNEHPNIRVLVNRMASALDNLDYAGVLHSSASIFETLAKDVVGIASVQGQTLASFFDRYKKDSQLPAEIQAKVLETYKSRNSTPLAGHGSTQAPLISKEEAVTLCELTKAFVRIEYHLLADKVDAKS
;
A
#
# COMPACT_ATOMS: atom_id res chain seq x y z
N MET A 1 4.75 13.30 -13.76
CA MET A 1 4.29 14.65 -14.21
C MET A 1 5.14 15.70 -13.51
N LYS A 2 5.77 16.64 -14.23
CA LYS A 2 6.79 17.57 -13.66
C LYS A 2 6.22 18.61 -12.69
N TYR A 3 4.96 19.01 -12.86
CA TYR A 3 4.29 19.99 -12.01
C TYR A 3 2.91 19.43 -11.64
N SER A 4 2.62 19.37 -10.34
CA SER A 4 1.34 18.94 -9.75
C SER A 4 0.71 20.09 -9.00
N ILE A 5 -0.62 20.04 -8.87
CA ILE A 5 -1.36 21.05 -8.10
C ILE A 5 -1.62 20.53 -6.69
N TYR A 6 -1.97 19.24 -6.56
CA TYR A 6 -2.47 18.67 -5.31
C TYR A 6 -1.46 17.78 -4.59
N LEU A 7 -0.49 17.22 -5.32
CA LEU A 7 0.56 16.36 -4.75
C LEU A 7 1.90 17.10 -4.67
N SER A 8 2.64 16.93 -3.57
CA SER A 8 4.05 17.32 -3.51
C SER A 8 4.95 16.31 -4.23
N GLU A 9 6.23 16.63 -4.42
CA GLU A 9 7.20 15.68 -5.00
C GLU A 9 7.46 14.48 -4.08
N GLU A 10 7.36 14.66 -2.76
CA GLU A 10 7.47 13.57 -1.79
C GLU A 10 6.26 12.64 -1.88
N ASP A 11 5.05 13.20 -1.99
CA ASP A 11 3.81 12.43 -2.17
C ASP A 11 3.86 11.57 -3.44
N LYS A 12 4.35 12.13 -4.55
CA LYS A 12 4.52 11.39 -5.81
C LYS A 12 5.47 10.20 -5.67
N LYS A 13 6.54 10.37 -4.89
CA LYS A 13 7.52 9.32 -4.64
C LYS A 13 6.92 8.21 -3.79
N GLN A 14 6.14 8.55 -2.76
CA GLN A 14 5.44 7.56 -1.94
C GLN A 14 4.38 6.80 -2.75
N LEU A 15 3.70 7.48 -3.68
CA LEU A 15 2.67 6.90 -4.54
C LEU A 15 3.21 6.24 -5.82
N GLU A 16 4.53 6.18 -6.03
CA GLU A 16 5.14 5.68 -7.27
C GLU A 16 4.72 4.23 -7.57
N TYR A 17 4.57 3.42 -6.51
CA TYR A 17 4.19 2.01 -6.59
C TYR A 17 2.73 1.74 -6.23
N GLU A 18 1.97 2.77 -5.87
CA GLU A 18 0.55 2.64 -5.54
C GLU A 18 -0.24 2.31 -6.81
N VAL A 19 -1.02 1.23 -6.78
CA VAL A 19 -1.85 0.80 -7.91
C VAL A 19 -3.29 0.63 -7.48
N VAL A 20 -4.13 1.58 -7.86
CA VAL A 20 -5.59 1.48 -7.69
C VAL A 20 -6.19 0.59 -8.77
N SER A 21 -7.11 -0.31 -8.39
CA SER A 21 -7.66 -1.35 -9.27
C SER A 21 -8.38 -0.78 -10.50
N GLN A 22 -8.46 -1.59 -11.56
CA GLN A 22 -9.25 -1.23 -12.74
C GLN A 22 -10.76 -1.22 -12.43
N GLU A 23 -11.22 -2.06 -11.50
CA GLU A 23 -12.61 -2.10 -11.07
C GLU A 23 -13.03 -0.80 -10.41
N PHE A 24 -12.20 -0.26 -9.52
CA PHE A 24 -12.40 1.06 -8.93
C PHE A 24 -12.50 2.14 -10.01
N ARG A 25 -11.60 2.14 -11.00
CA ARG A 25 -11.61 3.13 -12.10
C ARG A 25 -12.87 3.06 -12.94
N VAL A 26 -13.39 1.84 -13.20
CA VAL A 26 -14.68 1.66 -13.88
C VAL A 26 -15.82 2.17 -13.01
N HIS A 27 -15.77 1.90 -11.70
CA HIS A 27 -16.79 2.35 -10.76
C HIS A 27 -16.87 3.87 -10.69
N LEU A 28 -15.74 4.57 -10.69
CA LEU A 28 -15.67 6.04 -10.74
C LEU A 28 -16.40 6.63 -11.95
N THR A 29 -16.16 6.08 -13.15
CA THR A 29 -16.84 6.54 -14.38
C THR A 29 -18.36 6.44 -14.23
N ARG A 30 -18.85 5.32 -13.71
CA ARG A 30 -20.29 5.06 -13.51
C ARG A 30 -20.90 5.98 -12.45
N LEU A 31 -20.15 6.34 -11.41
CA LEU A 31 -20.61 7.31 -10.40
C LEU A 31 -20.77 8.71 -11.00
N ILE A 32 -19.84 9.14 -11.84
CA ILE A 32 -19.92 10.44 -12.53
C ILE A 32 -21.10 10.47 -13.49
N GLU A 33 -21.31 9.41 -14.28
CA GLU A 33 -22.42 9.32 -15.22
C GLU A 33 -23.78 9.49 -14.54
N ARG A 34 -23.92 8.97 -13.32
CA ARG A 34 -25.14 9.05 -12.50
C ARG A 34 -25.31 10.38 -11.76
N ASN A 35 -24.32 11.26 -11.77
CA ASN A 35 -24.38 12.52 -11.05
C ASN A 35 -25.23 13.55 -11.80
N GLU A 36 -26.25 14.11 -11.14
CA GLU A 36 -27.18 15.08 -11.76
C GLU A 36 -26.48 16.36 -12.25
N ASN A 37 -25.47 16.85 -11.52
CA ASN A 37 -24.73 18.05 -11.93
C ASN A 37 -23.89 17.79 -13.17
N PHE A 38 -23.37 16.56 -13.32
CA PHE A 38 -22.68 16.13 -14.52
C PHE A 38 -23.65 15.99 -15.69
N ALA A 39 -24.80 15.33 -15.48
CA ALA A 39 -25.81 15.06 -16.51
C ALA A 39 -26.43 16.32 -17.13
N ARG A 40 -26.57 17.42 -16.37
CA ARG A 40 -27.16 18.68 -16.85
C ARG A 40 -26.48 19.25 -18.11
N HIS A 41 -25.16 19.07 -18.22
CA HIS A 41 -24.37 19.46 -19.39
C HIS A 41 -23.51 18.29 -19.84
N PHE A 42 -24.11 17.09 -19.89
CA PHE A 42 -23.42 15.81 -20.04
C PHE A 42 -22.31 15.85 -21.09
N PHE A 43 -22.62 16.28 -22.30
CA PHE A 43 -21.68 16.25 -23.41
C PHE A 43 -20.51 17.24 -23.25
N MET A 44 -20.78 18.45 -22.77
CA MET A 44 -19.73 19.43 -22.47
C MET A 44 -18.84 18.97 -21.31
N ASN A 45 -19.44 18.38 -20.27
CA ASN A 45 -18.74 17.87 -19.11
C ASN A 45 -17.90 16.62 -19.43
N GLN A 46 -18.40 15.75 -20.32
CA GLN A 46 -17.64 14.63 -20.89
C GLN A 46 -16.42 15.14 -21.65
N ASN A 47 -16.59 16.08 -22.58
CA ASN A 47 -15.47 16.65 -23.33
C ASN A 47 -14.44 17.33 -22.39
N TRP A 48 -14.91 18.03 -21.36
CA TRP A 48 -14.02 18.60 -20.34
C TRP A 48 -13.19 17.52 -19.65
N LEU A 49 -13.82 16.43 -19.19
CA LEU A 49 -13.13 15.34 -18.49
C LEU A 49 -12.15 14.61 -19.41
N ILE A 50 -12.54 14.34 -20.66
CA ILE A 50 -11.68 13.74 -21.70
C ILE A 50 -10.45 14.62 -21.91
N ASN A 51 -10.63 15.92 -22.11
CA ASN A 51 -9.52 16.84 -22.31
C ASN A 51 -8.62 16.97 -21.10
N ARG A 52 -9.17 16.92 -19.89
CA ARG A 52 -8.36 16.96 -18.67
C ARG A 52 -7.52 15.70 -18.52
N SER A 53 -8.12 14.52 -18.70
CA SER A 53 -7.41 13.25 -18.72
C SER A 53 -6.30 13.24 -19.79
N ARG A 54 -6.59 13.68 -21.02
CA ARG A 54 -5.62 13.79 -22.12
C ARG A 54 -4.45 14.69 -21.77
N THR A 55 -4.72 15.84 -21.17
CA THR A 55 -3.69 16.80 -20.75
C THR A 55 -2.74 16.18 -19.71
N LEU A 56 -3.27 15.45 -18.73
CA LEU A 56 -2.47 14.79 -17.69
C LEU A 56 -1.50 13.74 -18.25
N ILE A 57 -1.86 13.09 -19.36
CA ILE A 57 -1.02 12.11 -20.07
C ILE A 57 -0.23 12.72 -21.25
N GLY A 58 -0.25 14.04 -21.42
CA GLY A 58 0.50 14.75 -22.46
C GLY A 58 -0.04 14.56 -23.89
N LYS A 59 -1.31 14.18 -24.05
CA LYS A 59 -1.98 14.13 -25.35
C LYS A 59 -2.54 15.50 -25.73
N ALA A 60 -2.65 15.75 -27.04
CA ALA A 60 -3.29 16.95 -27.57
C ALA A 60 -4.75 17.04 -27.11
N ILE A 61 -5.21 18.25 -26.78
CA ILE A 61 -6.62 18.51 -26.48
C ILE A 61 -7.49 18.25 -27.71
N TYR A 62 -8.70 17.80 -27.48
CA TYR A 62 -9.75 17.66 -28.46
C TYR A 62 -10.62 18.91 -28.48
N VAL A 63 -10.69 19.58 -29.63
CA VAL A 63 -11.54 20.76 -29.80
C VAL A 63 -12.87 20.30 -30.34
N LEU A 64 -13.88 20.33 -29.48
CA LEU A 64 -15.24 20.00 -29.85
C LEU A 64 -15.79 21.07 -30.80
N GLN A 65 -16.19 20.65 -32.00
CA GLN A 65 -16.76 21.52 -33.03
C GLN A 65 -18.23 21.17 -33.22
N ALA A 66 -19.10 22.16 -33.07
CA ALA A 66 -20.52 22.01 -33.39
C ALA A 66 -20.75 22.32 -34.87
N ASP A 67 -21.85 21.78 -35.41
CA ASP A 67 -22.34 22.17 -36.72
C ASP A 67 -22.89 23.61 -36.73
N ASP A 68 -23.34 24.07 -37.90
CA ASP A 68 -23.89 25.42 -38.11
C ASP A 68 -25.14 25.72 -37.25
N MET A 69 -25.77 24.68 -36.67
CA MET A 69 -26.96 24.76 -35.83
C MET A 69 -26.63 24.53 -34.34
N GLY A 70 -25.35 24.36 -33.98
CA GLY A 70 -24.92 24.06 -32.62
C GLY A 70 -25.11 22.60 -32.19
N GLY A 71 -25.41 21.70 -33.13
CA GLY A 71 -25.54 20.26 -32.95
C GLY A 71 -24.23 19.50 -33.14
N TYR A 72 -24.27 18.19 -32.88
CA TYR A 72 -23.15 17.28 -33.05
C TYR A 72 -23.61 16.02 -33.78
N GLU A 73 -22.75 15.44 -34.62
CA GLU A 73 -23.06 14.19 -35.32
C GLU A 73 -23.08 12.99 -34.38
N ASP A 74 -23.84 11.94 -34.71
CA ASP A 74 -23.92 10.70 -33.92
C ASP A 74 -22.55 10.03 -33.72
N CYS A 75 -21.65 10.17 -34.70
CA CYS A 75 -20.28 9.66 -34.61
C CYS A 75 -19.50 10.34 -33.48
N GLU A 76 -19.78 11.62 -33.22
CA GLU A 76 -19.16 12.43 -32.18
C GLU A 76 -19.61 11.96 -30.79
N TYR A 77 -20.91 11.68 -30.63
CA TYR A 77 -21.46 11.10 -29.40
C TYR A 77 -20.86 9.72 -29.12
N ALA A 78 -20.78 8.86 -30.14
CA ALA A 78 -20.21 7.53 -29.99
C ALA A 78 -18.72 7.58 -29.56
N TRP A 79 -17.94 8.49 -30.17
CA TRP A 79 -16.54 8.69 -29.80
C TRP A 79 -16.37 9.21 -28.37
N HIS A 80 -17.16 10.21 -27.97
CA HIS A 80 -17.11 10.78 -26.62
C HIS A 80 -17.47 9.75 -25.55
N ASN A 81 -18.51 8.94 -25.78
CA ASN A 81 -18.88 7.88 -24.85
C ASN A 81 -17.75 6.84 -24.70
N GLY A 82 -17.11 6.46 -25.80
CA GLY A 82 -15.96 5.55 -25.76
C GLY A 82 -14.74 6.12 -25.03
N GLU A 83 -14.39 7.39 -25.29
CA GLU A 83 -13.25 8.03 -24.62
C GLU A 83 -13.52 8.35 -23.15
N PHE A 84 -14.77 8.67 -22.80
CA PHE A 84 -15.19 8.92 -21.41
C PHE A 84 -14.91 7.72 -20.51
N GLU A 85 -15.19 6.50 -20.98
CA GLU A 85 -14.90 5.24 -20.29
C GLU A 85 -13.41 5.03 -19.97
N LEU A 86 -12.53 5.70 -20.72
CA LEU A 86 -11.08 5.53 -20.64
C LEU A 86 -10.40 6.63 -19.83
N CYS A 87 -11.13 7.68 -19.44
CA CYS A 87 -10.60 8.85 -18.74
C CYS A 87 -9.80 8.49 -17.48
N PHE A 88 -10.32 7.62 -16.63
CA PHE A 88 -9.64 7.17 -15.40
C PHE A 88 -8.73 5.97 -15.64
N ARG A 89 -9.06 5.10 -16.60
CA ARG A 89 -8.34 3.82 -16.84
C ARG A 89 -6.91 4.02 -17.35
N ARG A 90 -6.65 5.13 -18.04
CA ARG A 90 -5.35 5.45 -18.66
C ARG A 90 -4.37 6.20 -17.74
N LEU A 91 -4.80 6.61 -16.55
CA LEU A 91 -3.99 7.43 -15.64
C LEU A 91 -3.15 6.55 -14.71
N ASP A 92 -1.93 6.95 -14.39
CA ASP A 92 -1.24 6.42 -13.21
C ASP A 92 -1.89 6.99 -11.94
N THR A 93 -1.54 6.46 -10.77
CA THR A 93 -2.19 6.84 -9.51
C THR A 93 -2.01 8.32 -9.19
N SER A 94 -0.82 8.90 -9.38
CA SER A 94 -0.61 10.32 -9.14
C SER A 94 -1.48 11.21 -10.04
N ARG A 95 -1.58 10.90 -11.34
CA ARG A 95 -2.46 11.64 -12.27
C ARG A 95 -3.94 11.40 -11.99
N LEU A 96 -4.30 10.19 -11.55
CA LEU A 96 -5.66 9.86 -11.13
C LEU A 96 -6.08 10.74 -9.97
N ILE A 97 -5.23 10.90 -8.96
CA ILE A 97 -5.49 11.75 -7.79
C ILE A 97 -5.72 13.21 -8.20
N GLU A 98 -4.85 13.76 -9.05
CA GLU A 98 -5.00 15.13 -9.56
C GLU A 98 -6.36 15.33 -10.25
N LEU A 99 -6.78 14.38 -11.09
CA LEU A 99 -8.09 14.45 -11.74
C LEU A 99 -9.25 14.32 -10.73
N LEU A 100 -9.12 13.41 -9.75
CA LEU A 100 -10.14 13.20 -8.72
C LEU A 100 -10.35 14.44 -7.86
N CYS A 101 -9.29 15.16 -7.48
CA CYS A 101 -9.43 16.42 -6.76
C CYS A 101 -10.32 17.42 -7.51
N GLU A 102 -10.10 17.60 -8.81
CA GLU A 102 -10.89 18.53 -9.62
C GLU A 102 -12.34 18.09 -9.79
N VAL A 103 -12.56 16.79 -9.92
CA VAL A 103 -13.91 16.20 -10.04
C VAL A 103 -14.69 16.33 -8.72
N ILE A 104 -14.00 16.19 -7.58
CA ILE A 104 -14.56 16.42 -6.23
C ILE A 104 -14.87 17.92 -6.04
N ASP A 105 -13.94 18.81 -6.41
CA ASP A 105 -14.14 20.27 -6.33
C ASP A 105 -15.35 20.73 -7.17
N ARG A 106 -15.58 20.08 -8.32
CA ARG A 106 -16.77 20.28 -9.18
C ARG A 106 -18.06 19.65 -8.65
N LYS A 107 -18.00 18.92 -7.54
CA LYS A 107 -19.13 18.19 -6.92
C LYS A 107 -19.74 17.12 -7.83
N TRP A 108 -18.94 16.56 -8.72
CA TRP A 108 -19.33 15.41 -9.55
C TRP A 108 -19.14 14.08 -8.80
N LEU A 109 -18.20 14.07 -7.85
CA LEU A 109 -18.02 12.97 -6.90
C LEU A 109 -18.09 13.52 -5.47
N VAL A 110 -18.65 12.73 -4.56
CA VAL A 110 -18.74 13.06 -3.14
C VAL A 110 -17.51 12.49 -2.45
N ARG A 111 -16.72 13.37 -1.83
CA ARG A 111 -15.47 13.00 -1.15
C ARG A 111 -15.63 11.83 -0.17
N LYS A 112 -16.69 11.85 0.64
CA LYS A 112 -16.95 10.80 1.63
C LYS A 112 -17.07 9.43 0.96
N ASP A 113 -17.80 9.36 -0.16
CA ASP A 113 -18.03 8.12 -0.87
C ASP A 113 -16.74 7.62 -1.52
N ILE A 114 -15.93 8.53 -2.07
CA ILE A 114 -14.62 8.19 -2.64
C ILE A 114 -13.65 7.68 -1.58
N ASN A 115 -13.57 8.33 -0.42
CA ASN A 115 -12.70 7.85 0.67
C ASN A 115 -13.12 6.46 1.16
N ASN A 116 -14.43 6.18 1.26
CA ASN A 116 -14.90 4.85 1.64
C ASN A 116 -14.50 3.78 0.61
N LEU A 117 -14.55 4.11 -0.69
CA LEU A 117 -14.12 3.19 -1.75
C LEU A 117 -12.59 3.00 -1.74
N LEU A 118 -11.82 4.05 -1.47
CA LEU A 118 -10.36 3.97 -1.34
C LEU A 118 -9.95 3.13 -0.12
N GLU A 119 -10.69 3.21 0.97
CA GLU A 119 -10.49 2.36 2.15
C GLU A 119 -10.72 0.88 1.82
N GLN A 120 -11.75 0.57 1.03
CA GLN A 120 -12.01 -0.80 0.56
C GLN A 120 -10.93 -1.32 -0.39
N GLU A 121 -10.32 -0.43 -1.18
CA GLU A 121 -9.16 -0.74 -2.04
C GLU A 121 -7.85 -0.86 -1.26
N GLY A 122 -7.83 -0.48 0.02
CA GLY A 122 -6.60 -0.42 0.82
C GLY A 122 -5.63 0.66 0.34
N ALA A 123 -6.15 1.74 -0.26
CA ALA A 123 -5.31 2.76 -0.89
C ALA A 123 -4.54 3.61 0.13
N SER A 124 -3.30 3.96 -0.21
CA SER A 124 -2.38 4.71 0.68
C SER A 124 -2.60 6.22 0.69
N PHE A 125 -3.81 6.69 0.40
CA PHE A 125 -4.13 8.11 0.40
C PHE A 125 -5.63 8.33 0.63
N ARG A 126 -5.96 9.52 1.14
CA ARG A 126 -7.34 9.97 1.30
C ARG A 126 -7.49 11.44 0.99
N PHE A 127 -8.70 11.85 0.63
CA PHE A 127 -9.02 13.25 0.40
C PHE A 127 -9.49 13.90 1.70
N VAL A 128 -8.88 15.04 2.07
CA VAL A 128 -9.20 15.80 3.29
C VAL A 128 -9.81 17.17 2.95
N LYS A 129 -10.32 17.88 3.96
CA LYS A 129 -10.90 19.22 3.81
C LYS A 129 -9.88 20.27 4.22
N GLY A 130 -9.52 21.14 3.29
CA GLY A 130 -8.80 22.39 3.58
C GLY A 130 -9.50 23.59 2.95
N ALA A 131 -8.75 24.45 2.26
CA ALA A 131 -9.31 25.56 1.47
C ALA A 131 -10.02 25.07 0.18
N GLY A 132 -9.76 23.82 -0.22
CA GLY A 132 -10.40 23.06 -1.28
C GLY A 132 -10.29 21.55 -1.01
N THR A 133 -10.25 20.74 -2.06
CA THR A 133 -9.85 19.32 -1.93
C THR A 133 -8.33 19.24 -1.76
N GLU A 134 -7.90 18.68 -0.63
CA GLU A 134 -6.49 18.40 -0.33
C GLU A 134 -6.29 16.87 -0.23
N VAL A 135 -5.07 16.41 -0.47
CA VAL A 135 -4.73 14.98 -0.43
C VAL A 135 -3.83 14.75 0.77
N GLU A 136 -4.19 13.79 1.60
CA GLU A 136 -3.32 13.25 2.63
C GLU A 136 -2.82 11.90 2.13
N VAL A 137 -1.53 11.83 1.79
CA VAL A 137 -0.86 10.55 1.53
C VAL A 137 -0.52 9.93 2.87
N ILE A 138 -1.06 8.74 3.08
CA ILE A 138 -0.79 7.95 4.27
C ILE A 138 0.44 7.14 3.93
N SER A 139 1.55 7.46 4.60
CA SER A 139 2.78 6.70 4.40
C SER A 139 2.51 5.23 4.77
N ILE A 140 3.20 4.30 4.11
CA ILE A 140 3.04 2.86 4.37
C ILE A 140 3.26 2.58 5.86
N GLU A 141 4.17 3.32 6.51
CA GLU A 141 4.43 3.24 7.95
C GLU A 141 3.23 3.66 8.81
N LYS A 142 2.38 4.59 8.34
CA LYS A 142 1.14 4.98 9.03
C LYS A 142 -0.05 4.06 8.75
N LEU A 143 -0.14 3.50 7.54
CA LEU A 143 -1.09 2.42 7.25
C LEU A 143 -0.82 1.19 8.14
N GLU A 144 0.45 0.96 8.47
CA GLU A 144 0.90 -0.06 9.43
C GLU A 144 0.49 0.26 10.88
N GLU A 145 0.39 1.53 11.27
CA GLU A 145 -0.04 1.97 12.61
C GLU A 145 -1.57 1.98 12.80
N ASP A 146 -2.33 2.30 11.74
CA ASP A 146 -3.80 2.38 11.75
C ASP A 146 -4.52 1.05 11.44
N ALA A 147 -3.77 -0.01 11.13
CA ALA A 147 -4.32 -1.36 11.05
C ALA A 147 -5.00 -1.74 12.38
N PRO A 148 -6.18 -2.41 12.35
CA PRO A 148 -6.92 -2.74 13.57
C PRO A 148 -5.99 -3.40 14.58
N GLN A 149 -5.91 -2.83 15.79
CA GLN A 149 -5.00 -3.18 16.89
C GLN A 149 -4.40 -4.57 16.67
N SER A 150 -3.19 -4.61 16.11
CA SER A 150 -2.55 -5.89 15.84
C SER A 150 -2.50 -6.66 17.16
N ASN A 151 -3.02 -7.90 17.16
CA ASN A 151 -2.83 -8.86 18.25
C ASN A 151 -1.34 -9.26 18.40
N GLU A 152 -0.41 -8.45 17.88
CA GLU A 152 1.02 -8.65 17.98
C GLU A 152 1.46 -8.55 19.43
N HIS A 153 2.24 -9.54 19.83
CA HIS A 153 2.82 -9.59 21.15
C HIS A 153 3.67 -8.30 21.42
N PRO A 154 3.53 -7.63 22.57
CA PRO A 154 4.19 -6.34 22.84
C PRO A 154 5.72 -6.38 22.70
N ASN A 155 6.33 -7.52 23.02
CA ASN A 155 7.77 -7.73 22.82
C ASN A 155 8.20 -7.69 21.35
N ILE A 156 7.34 -8.12 20.41
CA ILE A 156 7.64 -8.03 18.97
C ILE A 156 7.75 -6.56 18.56
N ARG A 157 6.84 -5.69 19.02
CA ARG A 157 6.91 -4.24 18.75
C ARG A 157 8.21 -3.63 19.26
N VAL A 158 8.64 -3.98 20.48
CA VAL A 158 9.93 -3.53 21.02
C VAL A 158 11.10 -4.00 20.17
N LEU A 159 11.07 -5.24 19.69
CA LEU A 159 12.14 -5.79 18.86
C LEU A 159 12.15 -5.20 17.45
N VAL A 160 10.99 -4.89 16.86
CA VAL A 160 10.89 -4.17 15.59
C VAL A 160 11.49 -2.77 15.71
N ASN A 161 11.22 -2.05 16.81
CA ASN A 161 11.84 -0.74 17.05
C ASN A 161 13.37 -0.85 17.19
N ARG A 162 13.87 -1.89 17.88
CA ARG A 162 15.31 -2.16 17.95
C ARG A 162 15.92 -2.46 16.58
N MET A 163 15.23 -3.23 15.76
CA MET A 163 15.65 -3.55 14.40
C MET A 163 15.73 -2.29 13.53
N ALA A 164 14.72 -1.42 13.59
CA ALA A 164 14.70 -0.16 12.86
C ALA A 164 15.84 0.76 13.32
N SER A 165 16.03 0.93 14.63
CA SER A 165 17.14 1.71 15.18
C SER A 165 18.51 1.15 14.77
N ALA A 166 18.66 -0.18 14.69
CA ALA A 166 19.92 -0.78 14.22
C ALA A 166 20.17 -0.43 12.74
N LEU A 167 19.14 -0.46 11.91
CA LEU A 167 19.24 -0.08 10.50
C LEU A 167 19.62 1.40 10.33
N ASP A 168 18.99 2.30 11.09
CA ASP A 168 19.27 3.75 11.06
C ASP A 168 20.70 4.07 11.48
N ASN A 169 21.25 3.31 12.44
CA ASN A 169 22.62 3.44 12.92
C ASN A 169 23.64 2.69 12.05
N LEU A 170 23.23 2.13 10.91
CA LEU A 170 24.05 1.30 10.03
C LEU A 170 24.64 0.04 10.72
N ASP A 171 24.02 -0.39 11.83
CA ASP A 171 24.35 -1.63 12.55
C ASP A 171 23.59 -2.81 11.92
N TYR A 172 24.08 -3.27 10.77
CA TYR A 172 23.47 -4.36 10.02
C TYR A 172 23.49 -5.70 10.78
N ALA A 173 24.50 -5.93 11.63
CA ALA A 173 24.54 -7.11 12.49
C ALA A 173 23.42 -7.06 13.56
N GLY A 174 23.16 -5.86 14.10
CA GLY A 174 22.02 -5.58 14.98
C GLY A 174 20.66 -5.79 14.32
N VAL A 175 20.54 -5.52 13.01
CA VAL A 175 19.33 -5.85 12.23
C VAL A 175 19.11 -7.36 12.19
N LEU A 176 20.16 -8.15 11.89
CA LEU A 176 20.09 -9.61 11.90
C LEU A 176 19.75 -10.17 13.29
N HIS A 177 20.37 -9.64 14.33
CA HIS A 177 20.09 -10.01 15.72
C HIS A 177 18.61 -9.80 16.08
N SER A 178 18.11 -8.61 15.79
CA SER A 178 16.74 -8.22 16.10
C SER A 178 15.74 -9.06 15.30
N SER A 179 16.01 -9.28 14.01
CA SER A 179 15.17 -10.12 13.13
C SER A 179 15.06 -11.56 13.66
N ALA A 180 16.18 -12.18 14.01
CA ALA A 180 16.19 -13.53 14.60
C ALA A 180 15.43 -13.60 15.93
N SER A 181 15.51 -12.55 16.76
CA SER A 181 14.79 -12.47 18.04
C SER A 181 13.29 -12.25 17.84
N ILE A 182 12.88 -11.47 16.83
CA ILE A 182 11.48 -11.29 16.42
C ILE A 182 10.89 -12.65 16.02
N PHE A 183 11.58 -13.38 15.15
CA PHE A 183 11.15 -14.70 14.69
C PHE A 183 11.03 -15.73 15.81
N GLU A 184 11.97 -15.75 16.76
CA GLU A 184 11.87 -16.62 17.94
C GLU A 184 10.67 -16.24 18.82
N THR A 185 10.41 -14.95 18.99
CA THR A 185 9.26 -14.45 19.78
C THR A 185 7.93 -14.76 19.09
N LEU A 186 7.83 -14.51 17.78
CA LEU A 186 6.67 -14.86 16.95
C LEU A 186 6.38 -16.35 17.06
N ALA A 187 7.38 -17.20 16.88
CA ALA A 187 7.19 -18.65 16.94
C ALA A 187 6.73 -19.13 18.33
N LYS A 188 7.21 -18.52 19.42
CA LYS A 188 6.73 -18.82 20.78
C LYS A 188 5.27 -18.43 20.97
N ASP A 189 4.87 -17.29 20.41
CA ASP A 189 3.51 -16.79 20.47
C ASP A 189 2.55 -17.67 19.67
N VAL A 190 2.92 -18.00 18.42
CA VAL A 190 2.18 -18.91 17.53
C VAL A 190 1.96 -20.29 18.16
N VAL A 191 2.99 -20.87 18.78
CA VAL A 191 2.88 -22.18 19.44
C VAL A 191 2.04 -22.08 20.73
N GLY A 192 2.13 -20.96 21.47
CA GLY A 192 1.23 -20.65 22.57
C GLY A 192 1.32 -21.55 23.81
N ILE A 193 2.38 -22.33 23.99
CA ILE A 193 2.55 -23.23 25.16
C ILE A 193 3.70 -22.77 26.07
N ALA A 194 3.53 -22.94 27.38
CA ALA A 194 4.52 -22.52 28.37
C ALA A 194 5.86 -23.27 28.25
N SER A 195 5.85 -24.52 27.81
CA SER A 195 7.05 -25.36 27.74
C SER A 195 8.10 -24.88 26.73
N VAL A 196 7.71 -24.08 25.73
CA VAL A 196 8.66 -23.55 24.72
C VAL A 196 9.26 -22.19 25.11
N GLN A 197 8.77 -21.55 26.17
CA GLN A 197 9.21 -20.18 26.52
C GLN A 197 10.70 -20.12 26.90
N GLY A 198 11.22 -21.17 27.56
CA GLY A 198 12.64 -21.31 27.88
C GLY A 198 13.49 -21.99 26.79
N GLN A 199 12.90 -22.30 25.64
CA GLN A 199 13.56 -23.04 24.56
C GLN A 199 14.01 -22.09 23.45
N THR A 200 15.02 -22.52 22.69
CA THR A 200 15.51 -21.81 21.49
C THR A 200 14.64 -22.14 20.29
N LEU A 201 14.46 -21.22 19.34
CA LEU A 201 13.67 -21.47 18.13
C LEU A 201 14.04 -22.79 17.44
N ALA A 202 15.34 -23.06 17.30
CA ALA A 202 15.83 -24.29 16.68
C ALA A 202 15.34 -25.58 17.37
N SER A 203 15.13 -25.55 18.69
CA SER A 203 14.75 -26.73 19.47
C SER A 203 13.26 -27.10 19.37
N PHE A 204 12.38 -26.14 19.12
CA PHE A 204 10.94 -26.38 18.96
C PHE A 204 10.44 -26.09 17.53
N PHE A 205 11.34 -25.92 16.57
CA PHE A 205 10.99 -25.47 15.22
C PHE A 205 9.99 -26.40 14.53
N ASP A 206 10.15 -27.73 14.65
CA ASP A 206 9.22 -28.69 14.07
C ASP A 206 7.79 -28.55 14.59
N ARG A 207 7.64 -28.06 15.83
CA ARG A 207 6.33 -27.72 16.38
C ARG A 207 5.80 -26.43 15.75
N TYR A 208 6.62 -25.39 15.71
CA TYR A 208 6.27 -24.13 15.05
C TYR A 208 5.81 -24.34 13.60
N LYS A 209 6.49 -25.17 12.81
CA LYS A 209 6.08 -25.50 11.42
C LYS A 209 4.66 -26.04 11.30
N LYS A 210 4.17 -26.76 12.33
CA LYS A 210 2.82 -27.35 12.34
C LYS A 210 1.74 -26.35 12.74
N ASP A 211 2.09 -25.42 13.62
CA ASP A 211 1.15 -24.44 14.19
C ASP A 211 1.09 -23.16 13.34
N SER A 212 2.19 -22.82 12.67
CA SER A 212 2.32 -21.69 11.76
C SER A 212 1.39 -21.78 10.54
N GLN A 213 0.95 -20.62 10.05
CA GLN A 213 0.14 -20.52 8.82
C GLN A 213 0.97 -20.06 7.60
N LEU A 214 2.20 -19.59 7.84
CA LEU A 214 3.15 -19.25 6.79
C LEU A 214 3.47 -20.45 5.87
N PRO A 215 3.64 -20.21 4.55
CA PRO A 215 4.19 -21.18 3.61
C PRO A 215 5.56 -21.74 4.04
N ALA A 216 5.84 -22.99 3.63
CA ALA A 216 7.04 -23.72 4.04
C ALA A 216 8.36 -23.01 3.67
N GLU A 217 8.36 -22.29 2.54
CA GLU A 217 9.49 -21.50 2.06
C GLU A 217 9.80 -20.33 3.02
N ILE A 218 8.76 -19.66 3.52
CA ILE A 218 8.90 -18.58 4.49
C ILE A 218 9.34 -19.14 5.83
N GLN A 219 8.77 -20.26 6.28
CA GLN A 219 9.23 -20.95 7.49
C GLN A 219 10.72 -21.32 7.39
N ALA A 220 11.17 -21.83 6.24
CA ALA A 220 12.59 -22.13 6.02
C ALA A 220 13.47 -20.87 6.15
N LYS A 221 13.00 -19.74 5.62
CA LYS A 221 13.71 -18.45 5.72
C LYS A 221 13.79 -17.94 7.16
N VAL A 222 12.73 -18.11 7.94
CA VAL A 222 12.69 -17.81 9.38
C VAL A 222 13.79 -18.58 10.12
N LEU A 223 13.91 -19.89 9.89
CA LEU A 223 14.93 -20.72 10.52
C LEU A 223 16.35 -20.37 10.03
N GLU A 224 16.51 -20.09 8.74
CA GLU A 224 17.79 -19.69 8.16
C GLU A 224 18.32 -18.41 8.82
N THR A 225 17.48 -17.37 8.92
CA THR A 225 17.82 -16.11 9.59
C THR A 225 18.18 -16.34 11.06
N TYR A 226 17.43 -17.18 11.76
CA TYR A 226 17.75 -17.51 13.15
C TYR A 226 19.12 -18.18 13.31
N LYS A 227 19.45 -19.11 12.39
CA LYS A 227 20.74 -19.80 12.40
C LYS A 227 21.89 -18.87 12.04
N SER A 228 21.72 -18.02 11.03
CA SER A 228 22.78 -17.12 10.57
C SER A 228 23.21 -16.12 11.64
N ARG A 229 22.31 -15.71 12.54
CA ARG A 229 22.65 -14.93 13.74
C ARG A 229 23.83 -15.51 14.52
N ASN A 230 23.91 -16.84 14.64
CA ASN A 230 24.95 -17.50 15.44
C ASN A 230 26.28 -17.65 14.69
N SER A 231 26.32 -17.43 13.38
CA SER A 231 27.54 -17.50 12.56
C SER A 231 28.05 -16.13 12.13
N THR A 232 27.19 -15.11 12.11
CA THR A 232 27.55 -13.76 11.70
C THR A 232 28.21 -12.99 12.87
N PRO A 233 29.43 -12.44 12.67
CA PRO A 233 30.09 -11.62 13.68
C PRO A 233 29.18 -10.51 14.24
N LEU A 234 29.22 -10.29 15.54
CA LEU A 234 28.43 -9.26 16.28
C LEU A 234 26.91 -9.46 16.29
N ALA A 235 26.35 -10.41 15.54
CA ALA A 235 24.90 -10.64 15.50
C ALA A 235 24.39 -11.55 16.65
N GLY A 236 25.15 -12.57 17.04
CA GLY A 236 24.76 -13.50 18.12
C GLY A 236 25.68 -13.44 19.33
N HIS A 237 26.93 -13.03 19.14
CA HIS A 237 27.97 -13.00 20.15
C HIS A 237 29.04 -11.97 19.77
N GLY A 238 29.87 -11.58 20.74
CA GLY A 238 31.04 -10.74 20.48
C GLY A 238 31.99 -11.42 19.48
N SER A 239 32.61 -10.62 18.62
CA SER A 239 33.60 -11.07 17.64
C SER A 239 34.60 -9.94 17.36
N THR A 240 35.83 -10.30 17.04
CA THR A 240 36.85 -9.35 16.54
C THR A 240 36.79 -9.19 15.02
N GLN A 241 35.99 -10.00 14.33
CA GLN A 241 35.78 -9.92 12.88
C GLN A 241 34.66 -8.95 12.56
N ALA A 242 34.77 -8.26 11.42
CA ALA A 242 33.70 -7.41 10.92
C ALA A 242 32.51 -8.25 10.42
N PRO A 243 31.26 -7.80 10.63
CA PRO A 243 30.09 -8.44 10.04
C PRO A 243 30.10 -8.31 8.52
N LEU A 244 29.66 -9.36 7.83
CA LEU A 244 29.64 -9.41 6.36
C LEU A 244 28.28 -9.06 5.74
N ILE A 245 27.27 -8.77 6.57
CA ILE A 245 25.95 -8.42 6.09
C ILE A 245 25.97 -7.04 5.41
N SER A 246 25.50 -6.99 4.16
CA SER A 246 25.45 -5.76 3.39
C SER A 246 24.27 -4.87 3.80
N LYS A 247 24.28 -3.61 3.36
CA LYS A 247 23.16 -2.69 3.55
C LYS A 247 21.88 -3.23 2.89
N GLU A 248 22.00 -3.70 1.66
CA GLU A 248 20.89 -4.23 0.87
C GLU A 248 20.29 -5.48 1.54
N GLU A 249 21.15 -6.36 2.06
CA GLU A 249 20.72 -7.52 2.84
C GLU A 249 20.00 -7.12 4.12
N ALA A 250 20.52 -6.13 4.85
CA ALA A 250 19.90 -5.62 6.08
C ALA A 250 18.54 -4.96 5.83
N VAL A 251 18.42 -4.11 4.81
CA VAL A 251 17.15 -3.49 4.42
C VAL A 251 16.13 -4.57 4.03
N THR A 252 16.55 -5.51 3.18
CA THR A 252 15.68 -6.61 2.75
C THR A 252 15.22 -7.45 3.94
N LEU A 253 16.13 -7.78 4.86
CA LEU A 253 15.82 -8.56 6.04
C LEU A 253 14.85 -7.83 6.98
N CYS A 254 15.03 -6.53 7.17
CA CYS A 254 14.13 -5.69 7.97
C CYS A 254 12.70 -5.76 7.44
N GLU A 255 12.52 -5.54 6.14
CA GLU A 255 11.20 -5.52 5.51
C GLU A 255 10.56 -6.92 5.46
N LEU A 256 11.33 -7.96 5.13
CA LEU A 256 10.84 -9.34 5.18
C LEU A 256 10.39 -9.74 6.59
N THR A 257 11.14 -9.33 7.62
CA THR A 257 10.78 -9.64 9.01
C THR A 257 9.44 -9.03 9.39
N LYS A 258 9.23 -7.74 9.08
CA LYS A 258 7.94 -7.06 9.30
C LYS A 258 6.81 -7.74 8.53
N ALA A 259 7.07 -8.10 7.26
CA ALA A 259 6.07 -8.74 6.42
C ALA A 259 5.66 -10.12 6.95
N PHE A 260 6.62 -10.96 7.36
CA PHE A 260 6.34 -12.30 7.88
C PHE A 260 5.53 -12.26 9.17
N VAL A 261 5.85 -11.36 10.09
CA VAL A 261 5.07 -11.15 11.33
C VAL A 261 3.62 -10.79 11.00
N ARG A 262 3.43 -9.79 10.13
CA ARG A 262 2.09 -9.33 9.74
C ARG A 262 1.27 -10.43 9.09
N ILE A 263 1.84 -11.12 8.11
CA ILE A 263 1.16 -12.20 7.39
C ILE A 263 0.77 -13.32 8.35
N GLU A 264 1.65 -13.73 9.26
CA GLU A 264 1.35 -14.79 10.22
C GLU A 264 0.18 -14.42 11.13
N TYR A 265 0.18 -13.22 11.71
CA TYR A 265 -0.92 -12.77 12.56
C TYR A 265 -2.23 -12.60 11.79
N HIS A 266 -2.18 -12.11 10.55
CA HIS A 266 -3.35 -11.97 9.70
C HIS A 266 -3.99 -13.33 9.40
N LEU A 267 -3.19 -14.31 8.95
CA LEU A 267 -3.67 -15.67 8.67
C LEU A 267 -4.20 -16.39 9.91
N LEU A 268 -3.64 -16.09 11.10
CA LEU A 268 -4.13 -16.65 12.36
C LEU A 268 -5.49 -16.06 12.75
N ALA A 269 -5.73 -14.77 12.54
CA ALA A 269 -7.01 -14.12 12.82
C ALA A 269 -8.13 -14.71 11.95
N ASP A 270 -7.89 -14.84 10.64
CA ASP A 270 -8.88 -15.40 9.69
C ASP A 270 -9.32 -16.83 10.06
N LYS A 271 -8.42 -17.62 10.63
CA LYS A 271 -8.70 -19.00 11.07
C LYS A 271 -9.58 -19.08 12.32
N VAL A 272 -9.55 -18.06 13.17
CA VAL A 272 -10.42 -17.96 14.34
C VAL A 272 -11.84 -17.61 13.89
N ASP A 273 -11.97 -16.66 12.96
CA ASP A 273 -13.26 -16.21 12.42
C ASP A 273 -13.93 -17.27 11.53
N ALA A 274 -13.16 -18.09 10.81
CA ALA A 274 -13.71 -19.20 10.02
C ALA A 274 -14.26 -20.37 10.88
N LYS A 275 -14.03 -20.36 12.20
CA LYS A 275 -14.50 -21.40 13.14
C LYS A 275 -15.65 -20.93 14.05
N SER A 276 -16.00 -19.65 14.03
CA SER A 276 -17.15 -19.06 14.74
C SER A 276 -18.40 -19.04 13.88
#